data_AF-A0A9E0QR85-F1
#
_entry.id   AF-A0A9E0QR85-F1
#
_cell.length_a   1.000
_cell.length_b   1.000
_cell.length_c   1.000
_cell.angle_alpha   90.00
_cell.angle_beta   90.00
_cell.angle_gamma   90.00
#
_symmetry.space_group_name_H-M   'P 1'
#
loop_
_entity.id
_entity.type
_entity.pdbx_description
1 polymer ?
#
loop_
_entity_poly.entity_id
_entity_poly.type
_entity_poly.pdbx_seq_one_letter_code
_entity_poly.pdbx_strand_id
1 'polypeptide(L)'
;ADDTYVLPDANHFDHPILSLPFVRDPAAHERTSGTPARCFWHVAPTGSYGSDCSTGALYAAAALDYMAATNTPQVLQWAVFDMMTVGRRHSGIEVGFLSTFGRIATRAHATRLREGGLA
;
A
#
# COMPACT_ATOMS: atom_id res chain seq x y z
N ALA A 1 20.59 -17.10 -29.89
CA ALA A 1 21.12 -15.75 -29.65
C ALA A 1 19.89 -14.87 -29.48
N ASP A 2 19.49 -14.58 -28.25
CA ASP A 2 20.04 -13.46 -27.45
C ASP A 2 19.52 -12.14 -28.06
N ASP A 3 18.61 -11.40 -27.43
CA ASP A 3 18.88 -10.66 -26.20
C ASP A 3 17.79 -10.80 -25.15
N THR A 4 18.11 -11.47 -24.05
CA THR A 4 17.42 -11.22 -22.78
C THR A 4 18.23 -10.11 -22.12
N TYR A 5 17.71 -8.89 -22.11
CA TYR A 5 18.35 -7.79 -21.41
C TYR A 5 18.24 -8.02 -19.90
N VAL A 6 19.16 -8.82 -19.36
CA VAL A 6 19.38 -8.96 -17.93
C VAL A 6 20.14 -7.71 -17.50
N LEU A 7 19.41 -6.74 -16.94
CA LEU A 7 20.03 -5.61 -16.28
C LEU A 7 20.90 -6.13 -15.12
N PRO A 8 22.23 -5.89 -15.14
CA PRO A 8 23.10 -6.28 -14.05
C PRO A 8 22.91 -5.29 -12.90
N ASP A 9 22.73 -5.82 -11.69
CA ASP A 9 23.02 -5.13 -10.43
C ASP A 9 22.39 -3.74 -10.23
N ALA A 10 21.11 -3.59 -10.56
CA ALA A 10 20.33 -2.51 -9.96
C ALA A 10 20.10 -2.86 -8.49
N ASN A 11 21.03 -2.45 -7.62
CA ASN A 11 20.89 -2.38 -6.17
C ASN A 11 19.43 -2.10 -5.81
N HIS A 12 18.68 -3.15 -5.45
CA HIS A 12 17.24 -3.09 -5.13
C HIS A 12 16.95 -2.35 -3.82
N PHE A 13 17.91 -1.59 -3.31
CA PHE A 13 17.91 -1.12 -1.93
C PHE A 13 17.19 0.20 -1.69
N ASP A 14 16.86 1.00 -2.72
CA ASP A 14 16.28 2.34 -2.47
C ASP A 14 15.15 2.72 -3.44
N HIS A 15 14.21 1.82 -3.76
CA HIS A 15 12.98 2.29 -4.43
C HIS A 15 12.14 3.07 -3.40
N PRO A 16 11.79 4.36 -3.62
CA PRO A 16 11.13 5.20 -2.61
C PRO A 16 9.88 4.58 -2.00
N ILE A 17 9.11 3.80 -2.77
CA ILE A 17 7.93 3.08 -2.30
C ILE A 17 8.18 2.10 -1.14
N LEU A 18 9.43 1.64 -0.94
CA LEU A 18 9.83 0.80 0.19
C LEU A 18 9.90 1.59 1.50
N SER A 19 9.76 2.92 1.47
CA SER A 19 9.55 3.73 2.68
C SER A 19 8.18 3.47 3.32
N LEU A 20 7.26 2.83 2.60
CA LEU A 20 5.94 2.44 3.13
C LEU A 20 6.08 1.16 3.97
N PRO A 21 5.64 1.16 5.24
CA PRO A 21 5.92 0.08 6.20
C PRO A 21 5.19 -1.24 5.89
N PHE A 22 4.29 -1.24 4.92
CA PHE A 22 3.51 -2.39 4.47
C PHE A 22 3.93 -2.88 3.08
N VAL A 23 4.99 -2.30 2.48
CA VAL A 23 5.53 -2.71 1.18
C VAL A 23 6.84 -3.44 1.41
N ARG A 24 7.03 -4.58 0.74
CA ARG A 24 8.32 -5.28 0.71
C ARG A 24 8.63 -5.84 -0.66
N ASP A 25 9.91 -5.98 -0.95
CA ASP A 25 10.36 -6.85 -2.03
C ASP A 25 10.46 -8.30 -1.52
N PRO A 26 10.15 -9.30 -2.38
CA PRO A 26 10.38 -10.69 -2.07
C PRO A 26 11.88 -10.95 -1.88
N ALA A 27 12.21 -11.78 -0.90
CA ALA A 27 13.55 -12.27 -0.66
C ALA A 27 14.02 -13.11 -1.86
N ALA A 28 15.33 -13.22 -2.07
CA ALA A 28 15.90 -13.90 -3.23
C ALA A 28 15.37 -15.35 -3.41
N HIS A 29 15.14 -16.07 -2.31
CA HIS A 29 14.62 -17.44 -2.35
C HIS A 29 13.13 -17.52 -2.78
N GLU A 30 12.35 -16.46 -2.56
CA GLU A 30 10.93 -16.37 -2.94
C GLU A 30 10.75 -15.98 -4.43
N ARG A 31 11.79 -15.44 -5.07
CA ARG A 31 11.71 -15.02 -6.49
C ARG A 31 11.61 -16.20 -7.45
N THR A 32 12.12 -17.35 -7.04
CA THR A 32 12.11 -18.59 -7.83
C THR A 32 10.72 -19.23 -7.98
N SER A 33 9.73 -18.82 -7.19
CA SER A 33 8.39 -19.42 -7.16
C SER A 33 7.33 -18.71 -8.02
N GLY A 34 7.72 -17.80 -8.92
CA GLY A 34 6.76 -17.00 -9.70
C GLY A 34 6.00 -15.96 -8.86
N THR A 35 6.55 -15.64 -7.68
CA THR A 35 6.02 -14.63 -6.77
C THR A 35 6.15 -13.24 -7.39
N PRO A 36 5.14 -12.35 -7.27
CA PRO A 36 5.21 -10.99 -7.80
C PRO A 36 6.48 -10.27 -7.34
N ALA A 37 7.01 -9.40 -8.21
CA ALA A 37 8.26 -8.68 -7.96
C ALA A 37 8.22 -7.78 -6.72
N ARG A 38 7.03 -7.42 -6.22
CA ARG A 38 6.83 -6.59 -5.03
C ARG A 38 5.51 -6.95 -4.36
N CYS A 39 5.51 -7.01 -3.03
CA CYS A 39 4.32 -7.14 -2.21
C CYS A 39 3.97 -5.77 -1.63
N PHE A 40 2.76 -5.31 -1.92
CA PHE A 40 2.18 -4.04 -1.49
C PHE A 40 1.26 -4.18 -0.27
N TRP A 41 1.16 -5.38 0.31
CA TRP A 41 0.49 -5.60 1.58
C TRP A 41 1.16 -6.71 2.41
N HIS A 42 2.26 -6.35 3.06
CA HIS A 42 2.97 -7.20 4.00
C HIS A 42 2.86 -6.66 5.42
N VAL A 43 1.97 -7.24 6.22
CA VAL A 43 1.65 -6.76 7.58
C VAL A 43 1.65 -7.91 8.57
N ALA A 44 1.95 -7.62 9.84
CA ALA A 44 1.93 -8.58 10.94
C ALA A 44 0.99 -8.05 12.04
N PRO A 45 -0.26 -8.56 12.14
CA PRO A 45 -1.18 -8.12 13.17
C PRO A 45 -0.73 -8.56 14.55
N THR A 46 -0.99 -7.71 15.55
CA THR A 46 -0.68 -7.99 16.96
C THR A 46 -1.72 -8.91 17.61
N GLY A 47 -2.90 -9.03 17.00
CA GLY A 47 -4.07 -9.70 17.58
C GLY A 47 -4.94 -8.78 18.45
N SER A 48 -4.47 -7.56 18.76
CA SER A 48 -5.26 -6.53 19.40
C SER A 48 -5.95 -5.67 18.35
N TYR A 49 -7.26 -5.88 18.16
CA TYR A 49 -8.03 -5.19 17.12
C TYR A 49 -7.86 -3.66 17.12
N GLY A 50 -7.91 -3.03 18.29
CA GLY A 50 -7.74 -1.57 18.41
C GLY A 50 -6.33 -1.09 18.04
N SER A 51 -5.30 -1.84 18.45
CA SER A 51 -3.90 -1.53 18.13
C SER A 51 -3.63 -1.75 16.64
N ASP A 52 -4.20 -2.80 16.06
CA ASP A 52 -4.12 -3.12 14.66
C ASP A 52 -4.84 -2.04 13.81
N CYS A 53 -6.03 -1.60 14.22
CA CYS A 53 -6.72 -0.47 13.58
C CYS A 53 -5.89 0.82 13.62
N SER A 54 -5.23 1.10 14.74
CA SER A 54 -4.35 2.27 14.87
C SER A 54 -3.15 2.16 13.93
N THR A 55 -2.56 0.97 13.83
CA THR A 55 -1.46 0.66 12.89
C THR A 55 -1.91 0.85 11.45
N GLY A 56 -3.07 0.33 11.08
CA GLY A 56 -3.67 0.53 9.74
C GLY A 56 -3.88 2.00 9.40
N ALA A 57 -4.34 2.81 10.36
CA ALA A 57 -4.52 4.25 10.16
C ALA A 57 -3.18 4.97 9.93
N LEU A 58 -2.12 4.60 10.64
CA LEU A 58 -0.77 5.13 10.42
C LEU A 58 -0.25 4.75 9.03
N TYR A 59 -0.48 3.51 8.60
CA TYR A 59 -0.09 3.05 7.27
C TYR A 59 -0.83 3.82 6.17
N ALA A 60 -2.12 4.10 6.34
CA ALA A 60 -2.88 4.91 5.39
C ALA A 60 -2.37 6.37 5.32
N ALA A 61 -1.97 6.95 6.46
CA ALA A 61 -1.36 8.28 6.47
C ALA A 61 -0.03 8.30 5.69
N ALA A 62 0.88 7.36 5.97
CA ALA A 62 2.14 7.23 5.24
C ALA A 62 1.92 7.01 3.73
N ALA A 63 0.92 6.20 3.36
CA ALA A 63 0.54 5.99 1.98
C ALA A 63 0.05 7.27 1.29
N LEU A 64 -0.82 8.05 1.95
CA LEU A 64 -1.32 9.32 1.43
C LEU A 64 -0.20 10.35 1.26
N ASP A 65 0.72 10.46 2.23
CA ASP A 65 1.87 11.35 2.15
C ASP A 65 2.75 10.99 0.94
N TYR A 66 3.04 9.69 0.77
CA TYR A 66 3.76 9.19 -0.40
C TYR A 66 3.03 9.46 -1.72
N MET A 67 1.73 9.17 -1.78
CA MET A 67 0.90 9.40 -2.97
C MET A 67 0.90 10.88 -3.38
N ALA A 68 0.78 11.78 -2.41
CA ALA A 68 0.78 13.22 -2.65
C ALA A 68 2.15 13.71 -3.13
N ALA A 69 3.23 13.25 -2.51
CA ALA A 69 4.59 13.64 -2.87
C ALA A 69 5.03 13.12 -4.25
N THR A 70 4.55 11.95 -4.66
CA THR A 70 5.02 11.25 -5.87
C THR A 70 3.99 11.20 -7.00
N ASN A 71 2.78 11.74 -6.79
CA ASN A 71 1.64 11.61 -7.71
C ASN A 71 1.34 10.14 -8.08
N THR A 72 1.37 9.24 -7.10
CA THR A 72 1.17 7.79 -7.29
C THR A 72 -0.10 7.28 -6.59
N PRO A 73 -1.32 7.68 -7.01
CA PRO A 73 -2.57 7.24 -6.37
C PRO A 73 -2.79 5.72 -6.43
N GLN A 74 -2.09 5.01 -7.32
CA GLN A 74 -2.21 3.57 -7.54
C GLN A 74 -1.74 2.73 -6.33
N VAL A 75 -1.01 3.31 -5.38
CA VAL A 75 -0.58 2.62 -4.15
C VAL A 75 -1.78 2.03 -3.38
N LEU A 76 -2.93 2.69 -3.38
CA LEU A 76 -4.14 2.18 -2.73
C LEU A 76 -4.65 0.93 -3.45
N GLN A 77 -4.71 0.98 -4.77
CA GLN A 77 -5.15 -0.14 -5.59
C GLN A 77 -4.22 -1.35 -5.42
N TRP A 78 -2.90 -1.15 -5.45
CA TRP A 78 -1.94 -2.23 -5.27
C TRP A 78 -2.04 -2.87 -3.89
N ALA A 79 -2.16 -2.07 -2.82
CA ALA A 79 -2.36 -2.58 -1.47
C ALA A 79 -3.66 -3.40 -1.34
N VAL A 80 -4.78 -2.90 -1.89
CA VAL A 80 -6.06 -3.60 -1.86
C VAL A 80 -6.03 -4.91 -2.64
N PHE A 81 -5.36 -4.92 -3.79
CA PHE A 81 -5.20 -6.14 -4.59
C PHE A 81 -4.40 -7.19 -3.82
N ASP A 82 -3.30 -6.79 -3.18
CA ASP A 82 -2.53 -7.71 -2.34
C ASP A 82 -3.33 -8.18 -1.11
N MET A 83 -4.08 -7.32 -0.42
CA MET A 83 -4.98 -7.73 0.69
C MET A 83 -5.92 -8.87 0.29
N MET A 84 -6.46 -8.83 -0.93
CA MET A 84 -7.36 -9.88 -1.43
C MET A 84 -6.65 -11.20 -1.68
N THR A 85 -5.35 -11.18 -2.01
CA THR A 85 -4.56 -12.40 -2.24
C THR A 85 -4.20 -13.14 -0.95
N VAL A 86 -4.07 -12.42 0.17
CA VAL A 86 -3.76 -13.00 1.50
C VAL A 86 -4.93 -13.80 2.10
N GLY A 87 -6.13 -13.72 1.51
CA GLY A 87 -7.29 -14.52 1.87
C GLY A 87 -8.06 -13.98 3.10
N ARG A 88 -8.94 -14.82 3.68
CA ARG A 88 -9.99 -14.38 4.64
C ARG A 88 -9.50 -13.98 6.05
N ARG A 89 -8.20 -13.99 6.32
CA ARG A 89 -7.66 -13.58 7.64
C ARG A 89 -7.43 -12.07 7.68
N HIS A 90 -8.52 -11.32 7.68
CA HIS A 90 -8.46 -9.87 7.89
C HIS A 90 -8.23 -9.57 9.37
N SER A 91 -7.39 -8.58 9.65
CA SER A 91 -7.08 -8.07 10.98
C SER A 91 -7.68 -6.67 11.18
N GLY A 92 -7.37 -6.03 12.31
CA GLY A 92 -7.70 -4.61 12.48
C GLY A 92 -6.91 -3.70 11.53
N ILE A 93 -5.76 -4.13 11.00
CA ILE A 93 -4.90 -3.29 10.14
C ILE A 93 -5.61 -2.92 8.84
N GLU A 94 -6.21 -3.89 8.15
CA GLU A 94 -6.96 -3.64 6.92
C GLU A 94 -8.13 -2.68 7.18
N VAL A 95 -8.84 -2.88 8.30
CA VAL A 95 -9.98 -2.04 8.69
C VAL A 95 -9.53 -0.61 8.95
N GLY A 96 -8.49 -0.42 9.76
CA GLY A 96 -7.94 0.91 10.06
C GLY A 96 -7.42 1.64 8.82
N PHE A 97 -6.76 0.91 7.93
CA PHE A 97 -6.22 1.44 6.68
C PHE A 97 -7.34 1.93 5.75
N LEU A 98 -8.28 1.05 5.40
CA LEU A 98 -9.37 1.37 4.47
C LEU A 98 -10.33 2.42 5.04
N SER A 99 -10.62 2.36 6.34
CA SER A 99 -11.48 3.34 7.01
C SER A 99 -10.86 4.74 6.99
N THR A 100 -9.53 4.83 7.11
CA THR A 100 -8.82 6.12 7.06
C THR A 100 -8.90 6.74 5.68
N PHE A 101 -8.65 5.97 4.61
CA PHE A 101 -8.88 6.41 3.24
C PHE A 101 -10.32 6.85 3.01
N GLY A 102 -11.30 6.01 3.39
CA GLY A 102 -12.72 6.31 3.24
C GLY A 102 -13.14 7.61 3.95
N ARG A 103 -12.67 7.83 5.18
CA ARG A 103 -12.92 9.06 5.94
C ARG A 103 -12.33 10.30 5.25
N ILE A 104 -11.10 10.23 4.77
CA ILE A 104 -10.42 11.35 4.12
C ILE A 104 -11.07 11.67 2.77
N ALA A 105 -11.32 10.64 1.94
CA ALA A 105 -11.99 10.78 0.66
C ALA A 105 -13.38 11.42 0.81
N THR A 106 -14.17 10.95 1.78
CA THR A 106 -15.50 11.52 2.08
C THR A 106 -15.40 13.00 2.45
N ARG A 107 -14.45 13.38 3.31
CA ARG A 107 -14.26 14.78 3.73
C ARG A 107 -13.78 15.67 2.57
N ALA A 108 -12.82 15.20 1.78
CA ALA A 108 -12.32 15.91 0.62
C ALA A 108 -13.43 16.13 -0.41
N HIS A 109 -14.23 15.09 -0.69
CA HIS A 109 -15.37 15.18 -1.59
C HIS A 109 -16.45 16.14 -1.08
N ALA A 110 -16.82 16.07 0.20
CA ALA A 110 -17.78 16.99 0.79
C ALA A 110 -17.29 18.46 0.75
N THR A 111 -15.99 18.69 0.90
CA THR A 111 -15.39 20.02 0.78
C THR A 111 -15.48 20.53 -0.65
N ARG A 112 -15.11 19.71 -1.63
CA ARG A 112 -15.28 20.01 -3.06
C ARG A 112 -16.74 20.34 -3.41
N LEU A 113 -17.72 19.61 -2.87
CA LEU A 113 -19.14 19.89 -3.11
C LEU A 113 -19.59 21.25 -2.54
N ARG A 114 -19.07 21.66 -1.38
CA ARG A 114 -19.36 22.97 -0.80
C ARG A 114 -18.73 24.11 -1.59
N GLU A 115 -17.50 23.91 -2.06
CA GLU A 115 -16.75 24.90 -2.86
C GLU A 115 -17.27 24.99 -4.30
N GLY A 116 -17.83 23.90 -4.83
CA GLY A 116 -18.41 23.79 -6.18
C GLY A 116 -19.94 23.90 -6.24
N GLY A 117 -20.61 24.35 -5.18
CA GLY A 117 -22.06 24.56 -5.13
C GLY A 117 -22.57 25.83 -5.84
N LEU A 118 -21.72 26.44 -6.69
CA LEU A 118 -22.03 27.56 -7.58
C LEU A 118 -21.42 27.28 -8.96
N ALA A 119 -21.84 26.18 -9.59
CA ALA A 119 -21.69 25.99 -11.03
C ALA A 119 -23.06 26.22 -11.69
#